data_AF-A0A951V6E6-F1
#
_entry.id   AF-A0A951V6E6-F1
#
_cell.length_a   1.000
_cell.length_b   1.000
_cell.length_c   1.000
_cell.angle_alpha   90.00
_cell.angle_beta   90.00
_cell.angle_gamma   90.00
#
_symmetry.space_group_name_H-M   'P 1'
#
loop_
_entity.id
_entity.type
_entity.pdbx_description
1 polymer ?
#
loop_
_entity_poly.entity_id
_entity_poly.type
_entity_poly.pdbx_seq_one_letter_code
_entity_poly.pdbx_strand_id
1 'polypeptide(L)' 'MRDSSRIKKILSEIEEIWENNSDWRFGQLLCNIQYFKGKDIFYIEDEVLEEKLKEGKNRFIKNNFQAKF' A
#
# COMPACT_ATOMS: atom_id res chain seq x y z
N MET A 1 -3.48 12.33 20.24
CA MET A 1 -4.50 12.33 19.16
C MET A 1 -3.75 12.28 17.83
N ARG A 2 -4.09 11.37 16.92
CA ARG A 2 -3.35 11.25 15.66
C ARG A 2 -3.67 12.43 14.74
N ASP A 3 -2.68 12.93 14.01
CA ASP A 3 -2.89 13.99 13.01
C ASP A 3 -3.80 13.48 11.90
N SER A 4 -4.83 14.25 11.53
CA SER A 4 -5.75 13.92 10.43
C SER A 4 -5.09 14.06 9.06
N SER A 5 -4.02 14.84 8.92
CA SER A 5 -3.32 15.05 7.65
C SER A 5 -2.74 13.76 7.07
N ARG A 6 -2.41 12.79 7.94
CA ARG A 6 -1.89 11.47 7.56
C ARG A 6 -2.84 10.68 6.64
N ILE A 7 -4.15 10.88 6.80
CA ILE A 7 -5.16 10.14 6.04
C ILE A 7 -5.01 10.45 4.56
N LYS A 8 -4.91 11.73 4.21
CA LYS A 8 -4.74 12.16 2.82
C LYS A 8 -3.43 11.64 2.23
N LYS A 9 -2.33 11.69 2.99
CA LYS A 9 -1.03 11.17 2.54
C LYS A 9 -1.11 9.69 2.20
N ILE A 10 -1.62 8.87 3.11
CA ILE A 10 -1.76 7.42 2.91
C ILE A 10 -2.68 7.12 1.72
N LEU A 11 -3.82 7.82 1.62
CA LEU A 11 -4.75 7.62 0.51
C LEU A 11 -4.13 7.97 -0.84
N SER A 12 -3.36 9.06 -0.95
CA SER A 12 -2.67 9.42 -2.20
C SER A 12 -1.64 8.37 -2.62
N GLU A 13 -0.91 7.77 -1.67
CA GLU A 13 0.03 6.69 -1.97
C GLU A 13 -0.69 5.42 -2.45
N ILE A 14 -1.83 5.08 -1.83
CA ILE A 14 -2.68 3.94 -2.22
C ILE A 14 -3.29 4.17 -3.61
N GLU A 15 -3.83 5.36 -3.86
CA GLU A 15 -4.42 5.77 -5.13
C GLU A 15 -3.43 5.58 -6.28
N GLU A 16 -2.21 6.12 -6.15
CA GLU A 16 -1.18 6.01 -7.18
C GLU A 16 -0.80 4.55 -7.49
N ILE A 17 -0.65 3.70 -6.46
CA ILE A 17 -0.36 2.27 -6.66
C ILE A 17 -1.52 1.59 -7.36
N TRP A 18 -2.76 1.94 -7.00
CA TRP A 18 -3.96 1.31 -7.53
C TRP A 18 -4.23 1.72 -8.98
N GLU A 19 -4.04 2.99 -9.34
CA GLU A 19 -4.18 3.46 -10.73
C GLU A 19 -3.23 2.73 -11.68
N ASN A 20 -2.01 2.40 -11.21
CA ASN A 20 -1.04 1.61 -11.97
C ASN A 20 -1.34 0.10 -11.99
N ASN A 21 -2.27 -0.37 -11.17
CA ASN A 21 -2.68 -1.77 -11.05
C ASN A 21 -4.22 -1.87 -11.05
N SER A 22 -4.87 -1.21 -12.00
CA SER A 22 -6.32 -0.99 -12.02
C SER A 22 -7.16 -2.28 -12.09
N ASP A 23 -6.55 -3.40 -12.50
CA ASP A 23 -7.16 -4.73 -12.49
C ASP A 23 -7.34 -5.29 -11.08
N TRP A 24 -6.60 -4.80 -10.08
CA TRP A 24 -6.76 -5.26 -8.70
C TRP A 24 -8.02 -4.66 -8.09
N ARG A 25 -8.76 -5.47 -7.36
CA ARG A 25 -9.76 -4.95 -6.43
C ARG A 25 -9.06 -4.34 -5.21
N PHE A 26 -9.68 -3.37 -4.56
CA PHE A 26 -9.12 -2.70 -3.38
C PHE A 26 -8.64 -3.68 -2.30
N GLY A 27 -9.39 -4.75 -2.03
CA GLY A 27 -8.96 -5.78 -1.07
C GLY A 27 -7.68 -6.53 -1.51
N GLN A 28 -7.52 -6.81 -2.80
CA GLN A 28 -6.30 -7.44 -3.33
C GLN A 28 -5.10 -6.51 -3.20
N LEU A 29 -5.28 -5.21 -3.45
CA LEU A 29 -4.25 -4.20 -3.22
C LEU A 29 -3.76 -4.23 -1.77
N LEU A 30 -4.67 -4.20 -0.80
CA LEU A 30 -4.31 -4.26 0.63
C LEU A 30 -3.57 -5.56 0.99
N CYS A 31 -4.03 -6.70 0.46
CA CYS A 31 -3.36 -7.98 0.69
C CYS A 31 -1.95 -8.02 0.06
N ASN A 32 -1.77 -7.43 -1.13
CA ASN A 32 -0.46 -7.33 -1.79
C ASN A 32 0.50 -6.43 -0.99
N ILE A 33 0.01 -5.32 -0.46
CA ILE A 33 0.76 -4.42 0.44
C ILE A 33 1.18 -5.15 1.71
N GLN A 34 0.25 -5.88 2.34
CA GLN A 34 0.52 -6.70 3.52
C GLN A 34 1.58 -7.78 3.23
N TYR A 35 1.42 -8.53 2.13
CA TYR A 35 2.35 -9.60 1.73
C TYR A 35 3.77 -9.08 1.51
N PHE A 36 3.92 -7.94 0.81
CA PHE A 36 5.24 -7.36 0.52
C PHE A 36 6.09 -7.14 1.77
N LYS A 37 5.46 -6.84 2.91
CA LYS A 37 6.17 -6.33 4.08
C LYS A 37 6.07 -7.23 5.31
N GLY A 38 5.41 -8.38 5.20
CA GLY A 38 5.38 -9.44 6.22
C GLY A 38 4.82 -9.01 7.58
N LYS A 39 4.16 -7.85 7.65
CA LYS A 39 3.47 -7.36 8.84
C LYS A 39 1.99 -7.25 8.55
N ASP A 40 1.19 -7.70 9.50
CA ASP A 40 -0.26 -7.54 9.47
C ASP A 40 -0.64 -6.05 9.41
N ILE A 41 -1.44 -5.70 8.40
CA ILE A 41 -1.87 -4.31 8.15
C ILE A 41 -2.77 -3.78 9.29
N PHE A 42 -3.36 -4.65 10.11
CA PHE A 42 -4.15 -4.23 11.26
C PHE A 42 -3.33 -3.60 12.39
N TYR A 43 -2.03 -3.91 12.48
CA TYR A 43 -1.16 -3.47 13.59
C TYR A 43 -0.02 -2.56 13.14
N ILE A 44 -0.06 -2.07 11.91
CA ILE A 44 0.94 -1.15 11.40
C ILE A 44 0.63 0.28 11.83
N GLU A 45 1.63 0.99 12.35
CA GLU A 45 1.52 2.42 12.60
C GLU A 45 1.49 3.21 11.29
N ASP A 46 0.80 4.34 11.29
CA ASP A 46 0.48 5.11 10.08
C ASP A 46 1.74 5.62 9.35
N GLU A 47 2.75 6.09 10.08
CA GLU A 47 4.01 6.57 9.52
C GLU A 47 4.78 5.43 8.86
N VAL A 48 4.75 4.24 9.47
CA VAL A 48 5.37 3.03 8.94
C VAL A 48 4.62 2.56 7.69
N LEU A 49 3.29 2.70 7.66
CA LEU A 49 2.50 2.38 6.47
C LEU A 49 2.85 3.33 5.31
N GLU A 50 2.90 4.63 5.56
CA GLU A 50 3.26 5.64 4.56
C GLU A 50 4.65 5.36 3.94
N GLU A 51 5.67 5.13 4.77
CA GLU A 51 7.02 4.77 4.32
C GLU A 51 7.01 3.50 3.47
N LYS A 52 6.29 2.47 3.91
CA LYS A 52 6.22 1.19 3.20
C LYS A 52 5.49 1.29 1.86
N LEU A 53 4.47 2.12 1.76
CA LEU A 53 3.78 2.39 0.49
C LEU A 53 4.74 3.07 -0.50
N LYS A 54 5.48 4.09 -0.04
CA LYS A 54 6.51 4.78 -0.84
C LYS A 54 7.59 3.83 -1.35
N GLU A 55 8.09 2.93 -0.50
CA GLU A 55 9.04 1.88 -0.91
C GLU A 55 8.41 0.89 -1.90
N GLY A 56 7.14 0.53 -1.65
CA GLY A 56 6.37 -0.43 -2.44
C GLY A 56 6.06 0.04 -3.86
N LYS A 57 5.97 1.36 -4.09
CA LYS A 57 5.74 1.94 -5.42
C LYS A 57 6.69 1.39 -6.47
N ASN A 58 8.00 1.33 -6.18
CA ASN A 58 8.98 0.77 -7.11
C ASN A 58 8.70 -0.72 -7.43
N ARG A 59 8.14 -1.48 -6.49
CA ARG A 59 7.82 -2.90 -6.69
C ARG A 59 6.50 -3.10 -7.44
N PHE A 60 5.45 -2.38 -7.05
CA PHE A 60 4.11 -2.55 -7.60
C PHE A 60 3.94 -1.87 -8.96
N ILE A 61 4.73 -0.83 -9.26
CA ILE A 61 4.64 -0.10 -10.53
C ILE A 61 5.66 -0.63 -11.55
N LYS A 62 6.91 -0.91 -11.16
CA LYS A 62 7.96 -1.24 -12.14
C LYS A 62 8.09 -2.73 -12.47
N ASN A 63 7.59 -3.63 -11.63
CA ASN A 63 7.91 -5.07 -11.73
C ASN A 63 6.71 -6.00 -12.00
N ASN A 64 5.54 -5.51 -12.43
CA ASN A 64 4.33 -6.32 -12.67
C ASN A 64 4.11 -7.39 -11.58
N PHE A 65 4.23 -7.00 -10.31
CA PHE A 65 4.15 -7.93 -9.20
C PHE A 65 2.69 -8.29 -8.92
N GLN A 66 2.29 -9.54 -9.17
CA GLN A 66 1.05 -10.11 -8.64
C GLN A 66 1.38 -11.04 -7.48
N ALA A 67 0.76 -10.85 -6.31
CA ALA A 67 0.86 -11.83 -5.24
C ALA A 67 0.17 -13.13 -5.68
N LYS A 68 0.87 -14.25 -5.57
CA LYS A 68 0.28 -15.58 -5.70
C LYS A 68 -0.25 -15.96 -4.32
N PHE A 69 -1.57 -15.93 -4.17
CA PHE A 69 -2.26 -16.51 -3.02
C PHE A 69 -2.38 -18.01 -3.20
#